data_AF-A0A820MAN3-F1
#
_entry.id   AF-A0A820MAN3-F1
#
_cell.length_a   1.000
_cell.length_b   1.000
_cell.length_c   1.000
_cell.angle_alpha   90.00
_cell.angle_beta   90.00
_cell.angle_gamma   90.00
#
_symmetry.space_group_name_H-M   'P 1'
#
loop_
_entity.id
_entity.type
_entity.pdbx_description
1 polymer ?
#
loop_
_entity_poly.entity_id
_entity_poly.type
_entity_poly.pdbx_seq_one_letter_code
_entity_poly.pdbx_strand_id
1 'polypeptide(L)'
;MPTSDAINEREAMLREKIKKFLRCDAFQKYPLGTNNDSAVQYDIVNTHFVAESITDNPDDWKLAVANICSYVKPGGKLVMAAMKHSHAWKNGEQKFPATYITEHDLVERLIENGFR
;
A
#
# COMPACT_ATOMS: atom_id res chain seq x y z
N MET A 1 -19.19 21.27 -7.31
CA MET A 1 -19.20 19.83 -7.69
C MET A 1 -18.64 19.70 -9.09
N PRO A 2 -17.83 18.68 -9.41
CA PRO A 2 -17.35 18.44 -10.77
C PRO A 2 -18.53 18.20 -11.73
N THR A 3 -18.42 18.64 -12.99
CA THR A 3 -19.39 18.32 -14.06
C THR A 3 -19.21 16.89 -14.54
N SER A 4 -20.23 16.31 -15.19
CA SER A 4 -20.14 14.97 -15.79
C SER A 4 -19.01 14.86 -16.81
N ASP A 5 -18.81 15.89 -17.63
CA ASP A 5 -17.72 15.92 -18.62
C ASP A 5 -16.35 15.90 -17.94
N ALA A 6 -16.15 16.72 -16.89
CA ALA A 6 -14.91 16.73 -16.13
C ALA A 6 -14.64 15.40 -15.40
N ILE A 7 -15.69 14.67 -14.99
CA ILE A 7 -15.55 13.32 -14.43
C ILE A 7 -15.11 12.34 -15.54
N ASN A 8 -15.79 12.35 -16.68
CA ASN A 8 -15.49 11.46 -17.81
C ASN A 8 -14.06 11.66 -18.33
N GLU A 9 -13.61 12.91 -18.44
CA GLU A 9 -12.24 13.26 -18.83
C GLU A 9 -11.21 12.71 -17.85
N ARG A 10 -11.44 12.86 -16.54
CA ARG A 10 -10.55 12.32 -15.49
C ARG A 10 -10.49 10.81 -15.51
N GLU A 11 -11.62 10.14 -15.69
CA GLU A 11 -11.65 8.70 -15.81
C GLU A 11 -10.93 8.19 -17.06
N ALA A 12 -11.12 8.84 -18.21
CA ALA A 12 -10.44 8.50 -19.45
C ALA A 12 -8.93 8.66 -19.30
N MET A 13 -8.49 9.77 -18.68
CA MET A 13 -7.08 10.00 -18.35
C MET A 13 -6.54 8.89 -17.43
N LEU A 14 -7.27 8.50 -16.38
CA LEU A 14 -6.84 7.43 -15.48
C LEU A 14 -6.69 6.09 -16.21
N ARG A 15 -7.68 5.71 -17.03
CA ARG A 15 -7.65 4.48 -17.84
C ARG A 15 -6.45 4.45 -18.79
N GLU A 16 -6.10 5.59 -19.38
CA GLU A 16 -4.93 5.68 -20.24
C GLU A 16 -3.61 5.51 -19.46
N LYS A 17 -3.53 6.03 -18.22
CA LYS A 17 -2.32 5.98 -17.39
C LYS A 17 -2.08 4.63 -16.72
N ILE A 18 -3.12 3.85 -16.44
CA ILE A 18 -2.97 2.49 -15.89
C ILE A 18 -2.43 1.55 -16.97
N LYS A 19 -1.17 1.12 -16.81
CA LYS A 19 -0.50 0.26 -17.80
C LYS A 19 -0.56 -1.23 -17.49
N LYS A 20 -0.71 -1.60 -16.22
CA LYS A 20 -0.76 -3.00 -15.77
C LYS A 20 -1.75 -3.14 -14.63
N PHE A 21 -2.42 -4.29 -14.60
CA PHE A 21 -3.20 -4.77 -13.47
C PHE A 21 -2.62 -6.13 -13.06
N LEU A 22 -2.02 -6.20 -11.88
CA LEU A 22 -1.22 -7.33 -11.44
C LEU A 22 -1.77 -7.91 -10.15
N ARG A 23 -1.60 -9.22 -9.98
CA ARG A 23 -1.75 -9.85 -8.66
C ARG A 23 -0.58 -9.41 -7.80
N CYS A 24 -0.85 -9.10 -6.53
CA CYS A 24 0.17 -8.83 -5.54
C CYS A 24 -0.09 -9.56 -4.22
N ASP A 25 0.97 -9.83 -3.47
CA ASP A 25 0.93 -10.36 -2.10
C ASP A 25 2.04 -9.71 -1.27
N ALA A 26 1.67 -8.82 -0.34
CA ALA A 26 2.61 -8.03 0.46
C ALA A 26 3.45 -8.88 1.43
N PHE A 27 3.07 -10.14 1.70
CA PHE A 27 3.86 -11.04 2.55
C PHE A 27 5.01 -11.70 1.80
N GLN A 28 5.01 -11.67 0.47
CA GLN A 28 6.10 -12.22 -0.34
C GLN A 28 7.26 -11.23 -0.43
N LYS A 29 8.49 -11.75 -0.47
CA LYS A 29 9.71 -10.94 -0.71
C LYS A 29 9.62 -10.11 -1.99
N TYR A 30 8.94 -10.63 -3.01
CA TYR A 30 8.63 -9.92 -4.25
C TYR A 30 7.11 -9.86 -4.42
N PRO A 31 6.43 -8.83 -3.87
CA PRO A 31 4.97 -8.78 -3.86
C PRO A 31 4.32 -8.85 -5.24
N LEU A 32 4.97 -8.37 -6.31
CA LEU A 32 4.50 -8.43 -7.69
C LEU A 32 4.92 -9.73 -8.44
N GLY A 33 5.39 -10.74 -7.71
CA GLY A 33 5.89 -12.01 -8.26
C GLY A 33 7.38 -11.98 -8.60
N THR A 34 7.90 -13.06 -9.20
CA THR A 34 9.34 -13.24 -9.53
C THR A 34 9.70 -12.93 -10.99
N ASN A 35 8.75 -12.42 -11.77
CA ASN A 35 8.96 -12.03 -13.16
C ASN A 35 9.72 -10.70 -13.24
N ASN A 36 9.81 -10.10 -14.43
CA ASN A 36 10.47 -8.81 -14.64
C ASN A 36 9.99 -7.68 -13.71
N ASP A 37 8.79 -7.79 -13.14
CA ASP A 37 8.22 -6.82 -12.19
C ASP A 37 8.76 -6.96 -10.74
N SER A 38 9.50 -8.04 -10.44
CA SER A 38 10.07 -8.33 -9.12
C SER A 38 11.16 -7.35 -8.67
N ALA A 39 11.93 -6.82 -9.63
CA ALA A 39 13.06 -5.94 -9.40
C ALA A 39 12.77 -4.48 -9.81
N VAL A 40 11.55 -4.18 -10.24
CA VAL A 40 11.17 -2.82 -10.61
C VAL A 40 11.08 -1.98 -9.35
N GLN A 41 11.70 -0.81 -9.38
CA GLN A 41 11.47 0.22 -8.38
C GLN A 41 10.78 1.42 -9.05
N TYR A 42 9.92 2.10 -8.30
CA TYR A 42 9.11 3.21 -8.77
C TYR A 42 9.56 4.52 -8.13
N ASP A 43 9.39 5.62 -8.87
CA ASP A 43 9.67 6.96 -8.37
C ASP A 43 8.68 7.36 -7.25
N ILE A 44 7.44 6.87 -7.35
CA ILE A 44 6.38 7.05 -6.36
C ILE A 44 5.67 5.70 -6.16
N VAL A 45 5.56 5.26 -4.91
CA VAL A 45 4.70 4.14 -4.50
C VAL A 45 3.56 4.67 -3.67
N ASN A 46 2.35 4.19 -3.95
CA ASN A 46 1.16 4.60 -3.23
C ASN A 46 0.41 3.37 -2.68
N THR A 47 0.06 3.40 -1.39
CA THR A 47 -0.64 2.31 -0.70
C THR A 47 -1.58 2.88 0.36
N HIS A 48 -2.81 2.41 0.42
CA HIS A 48 -3.80 2.93 1.36
C HIS A 48 -4.56 1.79 2.00
N PHE A 49 -4.50 1.73 3.33
CA PHE A 49 -5.25 0.78 4.16
C PHE A 49 -4.97 -0.68 3.81
N VAL A 50 -3.72 -1.01 3.48
CA VAL A 50 -3.32 -2.36 3.08
C VAL A 50 -2.55 -3.06 4.19
N ALA A 51 -1.38 -2.55 4.56
CA ALA A 51 -0.43 -3.29 5.40
C ALA A 51 -1.03 -3.72 6.76
N GLU A 52 -1.83 -2.86 7.38
CA GLU A 52 -2.49 -3.13 8.65
C GLU A 52 -3.81 -3.88 8.52
N SER A 53 -4.44 -3.90 7.33
CA SER A 53 -5.78 -4.46 7.14
C SER A 53 -5.80 -5.92 6.68
N ILE A 54 -4.63 -6.47 6.34
CA ILE A 54 -4.46 -7.82 5.80
C ILE A 54 -4.00 -8.85 6.85
N THR A 55 -3.72 -8.40 8.08
CA THR A 55 -3.24 -9.25 9.19
C THR A 55 -3.54 -8.60 10.53
N ASP A 56 -3.65 -9.39 11.59
CA ASP A 56 -3.65 -8.95 13.00
C ASP A 56 -2.30 -9.21 13.70
N ASN A 57 -1.33 -9.81 13.00
CA ASN A 57 0.00 -10.10 13.51
C ASN A 57 0.95 -8.90 13.29
N PRO A 58 1.50 -8.30 14.36
CA PRO A 58 2.44 -7.18 14.25
C PRO A 58 3.70 -7.48 13.43
N ASP A 59 4.20 -8.71 13.44
CA ASP A 59 5.42 -9.06 12.68
C ASP A 59 5.11 -9.18 11.19
N ASP A 60 3.94 -9.72 10.83
CA ASP A 60 3.47 -9.76 9.43
C ASP A 60 3.20 -8.34 8.91
N TRP A 61 2.67 -7.45 9.75
CA TRP A 61 2.53 -6.03 9.41
C TRP A 61 3.89 -5.38 9.12
N LYS A 62 4.90 -5.58 9.98
CA LYS A 62 6.26 -5.06 9.76
C LYS A 62 6.86 -5.59 8.46
N LEU A 63 6.66 -6.88 8.18
CA LEU A 63 7.12 -7.53 6.94
C LEU A 63 6.43 -6.90 5.72
N ALA A 64 5.11 -6.76 5.74
CA ALA A 64 4.35 -6.15 4.66
C ALA A 64 4.81 -4.72 4.36
N VAL A 65 5.04 -3.90 5.41
CA VAL A 65 5.56 -2.53 5.23
C VAL A 65 6.93 -2.54 4.57
N ALA A 66 7.86 -3.41 4.99
CA ALA A 66 9.18 -3.50 4.37
C ALA A 66 9.12 -3.93 2.90
N ASN A 67 8.31 -4.94 2.58
CA ASN A 67 8.16 -5.42 1.21
C ASN A 67 7.55 -4.33 0.31
N ILE A 68 6.58 -3.56 0.80
CA ILE A 68 6.04 -2.40 0.08
C ILE A 68 7.11 -1.32 -0.14
N CYS A 69 7.87 -1.00 0.91
CA CYS A 69 8.93 0.01 0.85
C CYS A 69 10.03 -0.35 -0.16
N SER A 70 10.30 -1.65 -0.37
CA SER A 70 11.33 -2.12 -1.31
C SER A 70 11.10 -1.68 -2.77
N TYR A 71 9.84 -1.38 -3.13
CA TYR A 71 9.45 -0.87 -4.44
C TYR A 71 9.75 0.62 -4.65
N VAL A 72 10.15 1.36 -3.62
CA VAL A 72 10.51 2.77 -3.77
C VAL A 72 11.98 2.87 -4.17
N LYS A 73 12.26 3.59 -5.27
CA LYS A 73 13.65 3.90 -5.64
C LYS A 73 14.34 4.70 -4.54
N PRO A 74 15.68 4.62 -4.39
CA PRO A 74 16.43 5.59 -3.58
C PRO A 74 16.07 7.03 -3.97
N GLY A 75 15.62 7.83 -2.99
CA GLY A 75 15.16 9.21 -3.22
C GLY A 75 13.72 9.37 -3.73
N GLY A 76 13.02 8.26 -4.01
CA GLY A 76 11.60 8.24 -4.38
C GLY A 76 10.67 8.61 -3.22
N LYS A 77 9.36 8.57 -3.48
CA LYS A 77 8.33 8.93 -2.49
C LYS A 77 7.40 7.76 -2.20
N LEU A 78 7.08 7.60 -0.93
CA LEU A 78 5.99 6.75 -0.47
C LEU A 78 4.82 7.65 -0.07
N VAL A 79 3.63 7.34 -0.57
CA VAL A 79 2.37 7.90 -0.07
C VAL A 79 1.61 6.75 0.58
N MET A 80 1.43 6.82 1.90
CA MET A 80 0.81 5.76 2.68
C MET A 80 -0.31 6.31 3.57
N ALA A 81 -1.44 5.59 3.60
CA ALA A 81 -2.48 5.77 4.61
C ALA A 81 -2.73 4.45 5.34
N ALA A 82 -3.07 4.52 6.63
CA ALA A 82 -3.36 3.35 7.46
C ALA A 82 -4.42 3.68 8.52
N MET A 83 -5.10 2.64 9.02
CA MET A 83 -6.07 2.72 10.11
C MET A 83 -5.36 2.74 11.48
N LYS A 84 -5.43 3.85 12.19
CA LYS A 84 -4.91 4.00 13.56
C LYS A 84 -5.84 3.32 14.57
N HIS A 85 -5.25 2.58 15.52
CA HIS A 85 -5.94 1.92 16.65
C HIS A 85 -7.09 0.97 16.23
N SER A 86 -7.00 0.37 15.04
CA SER A 86 -8.00 -0.59 14.57
C SER A 86 -7.59 -2.01 14.89
N HIS A 87 -8.54 -2.83 15.32
CA HIS A 87 -8.36 -4.29 15.46
C HIS A 87 -9.07 -5.08 14.34
N ALA A 88 -9.90 -4.41 13.55
CA ALA A 88 -10.67 -5.02 12.49
C ALA A 88 -11.38 -3.99 11.61
N TRP A 89 -11.73 -4.40 10.40
CA TRP A 89 -12.63 -3.67 9.51
C TRP A 89 -13.75 -4.59 9.02
N LYS A 90 -14.77 -4.01 8.38
CA LYS A 90 -15.95 -4.75 7.90
C LYS A 90 -16.20 -4.50 6.41
N ASN A 91 -16.64 -5.54 5.72
CA ASN A 91 -17.25 -5.46 4.41
C ASN A 91 -18.65 -6.08 4.47
N GLY A 92 -19.68 -5.24 4.58
CA GLY A 92 -21.03 -5.71 4.93
C GLY A 92 -21.04 -6.41 6.29
N GLU A 93 -21.46 -7.66 6.33
CA GLU A 93 -21.51 -8.48 7.55
C GLU A 93 -20.17 -9.14 7.90
N GLN A 94 -19.25 -9.24 6.94
CA GLN A 94 -17.98 -9.91 7.15
C GLN A 94 -17.00 -9.00 7.89
N LYS A 95 -16.32 -9.57 8.90
CA LYS A 95 -15.26 -8.90 9.67
C LYS A 95 -13.90 -9.45 9.24
N PHE A 96 -12.95 -8.55 9.02
CA PHE A 96 -11.56 -8.86 8.70
C PHE A 96 -10.65 -8.34 9.80
N PRO A 97 -9.53 -9.03 10.10
CA PRO A 97 -8.58 -8.57 11.11
C PRO A 97 -7.92 -7.24 10.68
N ALA A 98 -7.44 -6.49 11.67
CA ALA A 98 -6.48 -5.42 11.43
C ALA A 98 -5.45 -5.38 12.56
N THR A 99 -4.20 -5.07 12.23
CA THR A 99 -3.13 -4.91 13.19
C THR A 99 -3.33 -3.59 13.92
N TYR A 100 -3.35 -3.65 15.25
CA TYR A 100 -3.42 -2.44 16.07
C TYR A 100 -2.10 -1.69 15.98
N ILE A 101 -2.11 -0.56 15.27
CA ILE A 101 -0.96 0.32 15.13
C ILE A 101 -1.28 1.72 15.63
N THR A 102 -0.27 2.37 16.18
CA THR A 102 -0.25 3.80 16.47
C THR A 102 0.45 4.55 15.34
N GLU A 103 0.38 5.88 15.39
CA GLU A 103 1.17 6.73 14.50
C GLU A 103 2.68 6.60 14.76
N HIS A 104 3.06 6.37 16.02
CA HIS A 104 4.45 6.15 16.39
C HIS A 104 5.00 4.88 15.75
N ASP A 105 4.26 3.77 15.84
CA ASP A 105 4.67 2.49 15.22
C ASP A 105 4.89 2.66 13.71
N LEU A 106 3.96 3.34 13.03
CA LEU A 106 4.07 3.59 11.60
C LEU A 106 5.30 4.45 11.26
N VAL A 107 5.51 5.56 11.98
CA VAL A 107 6.65 6.45 11.75
C VAL A 107 7.96 5.74 12.02
N GLU A 108 8.09 5.03 13.14
CA GLU A 108 9.28 4.23 13.46
C GLU A 108 9.56 3.21 12.35
N ARG A 109 8.52 2.49 11.91
CA ARG A 109 8.69 1.50 10.85
C ARG A 109 9.12 2.11 9.53
N LEU A 110 8.64 3.29 9.18
CA LEU A 110 9.07 4.02 7.98
C LEU A 110 10.53 4.49 8.11
N ILE A 111 10.95 4.97 9.28
CA ILE A 111 12.34 5.35 9.56
C ILE A 111 13.28 4.14 9.42
N GLU A 112 12.91 2.99 9.98
CA GLU A 112 13.66 1.72 9.82
C GLU A 112 13.83 1.31 8.35
N ASN A 113 12.89 1.69 7.49
CA ASN A 113 12.95 1.44 6.04
C ASN A 113 13.59 2.59 5.23
N GLY A 114 14.21 3.56 5.91
CA GLY A 114 15.00 4.62 5.27
C GLY A 114 14.24 5.87 4.87
N PHE A 115 12.99 6.03 5.33
CA PHE A 115 12.19 7.23 5.10
C PHE A 115 12.41 8.27 6.20
N ARG A 116 12.14 9.53 5.87
CA ARG A 116 12.29 10.70 6.77
C ARG A 116 11.07 11.59 6.68
#